data_AF-A0A6A5S6A0-F1
#
_entry.id   AF-A0A6A5S6A0-F1
#
_cell.length_a   1.000
_cell.length_b   1.000
_cell.length_c   1.000
_cell.angle_alpha   90.00
_cell.angle_beta   90.00
_cell.angle_gamma   90.00
#
_symmetry.space_group_name_H-M   'P 1'
#
loop_
_entity.id
_entity.type
_entity.pdbx_description
1 polymer ?
#
loop_
_entity_poly.entity_id
_entity_poly.type
_entity_poly.pdbx_seq_one_letter_code
_entity_poly.pdbx_strand_id
1 'polypeptide(L)'
;MCGYSLLTPLSVSTEKETPYATHPATGGPTPDYSAPQVVPSQQAYPFGAQPFPPSSHGGSTLVSPQPRPYTFKEHVDTYDQQVSRPGSIPPPVPPKDDRKCGLKKRTFWMLTGCVVFWLMALAVGLGAGLGIGLSKKNNNEVKVDPFCRDHPKLCIGGSLNAEYLSKKGAFNGSGIALAGESWNPKNGTLFTLYFQHHTGAIRYLKYTKGQKWIGGGITETVASNAKNATPISAVAYVANATQFFHVFYVGDDNKVKQVTQTNETTSTQLWTDGPLSKQNLEVSRESPSTGLQACWKGNFYGDSDYSKFPTVNGSINDIPFDNRLGMNIWYASDDSTFKQYAWYAGSPDWKHIQRWQGFNTQAGVGCYSWGAGTTQYAMMVNKNDDVEVYWKDTDTNLTTKVQDEDHPYNVFVNASGATIPDVWPSTSLGYTTYFYAQSADRSIRGYDINYNAENTSYPGHENFTVQTPAQPLYALGGTHLTVSAVAEKDNDGDVLYDSLYVFFQTEGDDITAATRRLYGGEWTIAPLKIPDT
;
A
#
# COMPACT_ATOMS: atom_id res chain seq x y z
N MET A 1 -39.67 37.94 -0.89
CA MET A 1 -38.41 38.71 -0.93
C MET A 1 -37.31 37.71 -1.22
N CYS A 2 -36.57 37.87 -2.32
CA CYS A 2 -35.48 36.97 -2.68
C CYS A 2 -34.15 37.54 -2.18
N GLY A 3 -33.45 36.81 -1.31
CA GLY A 3 -32.09 37.13 -0.89
C GLY A 3 -31.11 36.09 -1.44
N TYR A 4 -30.35 36.46 -2.47
CA TYR A 4 -29.21 35.67 -2.90
C TYR A 4 -28.03 35.96 -1.97
N SER A 5 -27.55 34.95 -1.25
CA SER A 5 -26.29 35.07 -0.50
C SER A 5 -25.15 34.54 -1.36
N LEU A 6 -24.22 35.42 -1.74
CA LEU A 6 -23.01 35.07 -2.48
C LEU A 6 -21.99 34.46 -1.50
N LEU A 7 -21.79 33.15 -1.58
CA LEU A 7 -20.68 32.48 -0.89
C LEU A 7 -19.38 32.71 -1.67
N THR A 8 -18.43 33.38 -1.04
CA THR A 8 -17.04 33.47 -1.50
C THR A 8 -16.35 32.11 -1.41
N PRO A 9 -15.56 31.69 -2.42
CA PRO A 9 -14.79 30.45 -2.33
C PRO A 9 -13.70 30.59 -1.25
N LEU A 10 -13.67 29.65 -0.31
CA LEU A 10 -12.58 29.50 0.65
C LEU A 10 -11.32 29.03 -0.08
N SER A 11 -10.18 29.64 0.22
CA SER A 11 -8.87 29.20 -0.26
C SER A 11 -8.53 27.85 0.34
N VAL A 12 -8.40 26.81 -0.49
CA VAL A 12 -8.00 25.47 -0.07
C VAL A 12 -6.52 25.48 0.34
N SER A 13 -6.20 24.94 1.53
CA SER A 13 -4.80 24.76 1.97
C SER A 13 -4.13 23.67 1.14
N THR A 14 -2.90 23.92 0.70
CA THR A 14 -2.05 22.97 -0.03
C THR A 14 -1.07 22.22 0.89
N GLU A 15 -1.29 22.27 2.21
CA GLU A 15 -0.46 21.57 3.18
C GLU A 15 -0.67 20.06 3.11
N LYS A 16 0.34 19.28 3.54
CA LYS A 16 0.18 17.86 3.88
C LYS A 16 -1.03 17.75 4.81
N GLU A 17 -1.86 16.71 4.70
CA GLU A 17 -2.79 16.37 5.79
C GLU A 17 -1.95 16.05 7.03
N THR A 18 -1.69 17.08 7.84
CA THR A 18 -1.09 16.95 9.15
C THR A 18 -2.19 16.53 10.11
N PRO A 19 -1.98 15.49 10.92
CA PRO A 19 -2.94 15.18 11.98
C PRO A 19 -3.10 16.40 12.88
N TYR A 20 -4.31 16.61 13.40
CA TYR A 20 -4.64 17.71 14.31
C TYR A 20 -3.88 17.54 15.63
N ALA A 21 -2.62 17.94 15.65
CA ALA A 21 -1.80 18.01 16.86
C ALA A 21 -2.24 19.24 17.66
N THR A 22 -3.19 19.04 18.58
CA THR A 22 -3.42 20.00 19.67
C THR A 22 -2.15 20.07 20.50
N HIS A 23 -1.33 21.10 20.30
CA HIS A 23 -0.18 21.38 21.16
C HIS A 23 -0.65 21.84 22.56
N PRO A 24 -0.20 21.18 23.64
CA PRO A 24 0.13 21.86 24.88
C PRO A 24 1.65 22.03 25.02
N ALA A 25 2.03 22.91 25.94
CA ALA A 25 3.36 23.49 26.08
C ALA A 25 4.55 22.51 26.15
N THR A 26 5.68 22.96 25.59
CA THR A 26 7.01 22.38 25.74
C THR A 26 7.43 22.23 27.21
N GLY A 27 7.47 21.00 27.70
CA GLY A 27 8.29 20.59 28.85
C GLY A 27 9.58 19.92 28.37
N GLY A 28 10.71 20.21 29.03
CA GLY A 28 12.02 19.64 28.67
C GLY A 28 12.16 18.14 28.97
N PRO A 29 13.21 17.48 28.46
CA PRO A 29 13.34 16.03 28.52
C PRO A 29 13.73 15.52 29.91
N THR A 30 13.03 14.50 30.39
CA THR A 30 13.48 13.60 31.46
C THR A 30 13.60 12.16 30.92
N PRO A 31 14.53 11.35 31.47
CA PRO A 31 15.05 10.18 30.76
C PRO A 31 14.19 8.91 30.92
N ASP A 32 14.57 7.91 30.11
CA ASP A 32 14.01 6.56 30.01
C ASP A 32 13.78 5.78 31.33
N TYR A 33 13.03 4.69 31.17
CA TYR A 33 12.71 3.57 32.08
C TYR A 33 11.37 3.64 32.81
N SER A 34 10.46 2.72 32.46
CA SER A 34 10.01 1.63 33.35
C SER A 34 8.97 0.72 32.68
N ALA A 35 9.27 -0.58 32.57
CA ALA A 35 8.25 -1.61 32.52
C ALA A 35 7.66 -1.83 33.93
N PRO A 36 6.41 -2.29 34.09
CA PRO A 36 5.81 -2.47 35.40
C PRO A 36 6.50 -3.55 36.25
N GLN A 37 6.61 -3.24 37.53
CA GLN A 37 7.36 -3.96 38.56
C GLN A 37 6.60 -5.18 39.10
N VAL A 38 7.25 -6.36 39.13
CA VAL A 38 6.76 -7.54 39.86
C VAL A 38 7.41 -7.57 41.25
N VAL A 39 6.62 -7.79 42.30
CA VAL A 39 7.06 -7.85 43.71
C VAL A 39 7.17 -9.33 44.15
N PRO A 40 8.18 -9.74 44.96
CA PRO A 40 8.70 -11.11 44.91
C PRO A 40 8.24 -12.04 46.05
N SER A 41 8.39 -13.34 45.81
CA SER A 41 8.56 -14.35 46.87
C SER A 41 9.92 -15.05 46.72
N GLN A 42 10.56 -15.32 47.85
CA GLN A 42 11.96 -15.78 47.96
C GLN A 42 12.08 -17.29 47.76
N GLN A 43 13.19 -17.76 47.19
CA GLN A 43 14.08 -18.75 47.83
C GLN A 43 15.46 -18.80 47.15
N ALA A 44 16.46 -19.36 47.85
CA ALA A 44 17.87 -18.99 47.71
C ALA A 44 18.81 -20.11 47.22
N TYR A 45 20.09 -19.72 47.05
CA TYR A 45 21.36 -20.49 47.00
C TYR A 45 22.17 -20.40 45.66
N PRO A 46 23.54 -20.40 45.71
CA PRO A 46 24.31 -19.26 45.16
C PRO A 46 25.62 -19.61 44.41
N PHE A 47 26.37 -18.56 44.03
CA PHE A 47 27.78 -18.51 43.57
C PHE A 47 28.15 -19.13 42.20
N GLY A 48 28.92 -18.38 41.39
CA GLY A 48 29.52 -18.91 40.16
C GLY A 48 30.13 -17.89 39.18
N ALA A 49 31.09 -17.08 39.64
CA ALA A 49 32.11 -16.31 38.88
C ALA A 49 31.96 -16.01 37.36
N GLN A 50 32.05 -14.72 37.00
CA GLN A 50 32.65 -14.26 35.73
C GLN A 50 34.15 -14.66 35.66
N PRO A 51 34.72 -14.90 34.45
CA PRO A 51 35.33 -13.79 33.69
C PRO A 51 35.30 -13.89 32.14
N PHE A 52 35.49 -12.74 31.48
CA PHE A 52 35.91 -12.59 30.07
C PHE A 52 37.46 -12.59 29.95
N PRO A 53 38.08 -12.47 28.76
CA PRO A 53 38.46 -13.56 27.86
C PRO A 53 40.00 -13.64 27.65
N PRO A 54 40.51 -14.49 26.74
CA PRO A 54 41.69 -14.07 25.97
C PRO A 54 41.66 -14.44 24.48
N SER A 55 42.31 -13.57 23.68
CA SER A 55 42.58 -13.71 22.24
C SER A 55 43.91 -14.44 21.93
N SER A 56 43.93 -15.33 20.93
CA SER A 56 45.11 -16.02 20.33
C SER A 56 44.60 -16.96 19.21
N HIS A 57 45.29 -17.36 18.13
CA HIS A 57 46.38 -16.89 17.23
C HIS A 57 46.33 -17.83 15.99
N GLY A 58 46.83 -17.55 14.77
CA GLY A 58 47.49 -16.40 14.14
C GLY A 58 46.98 -16.26 12.68
N GLY A 59 47.49 -15.35 11.83
CA GLY A 59 48.80 -15.45 11.15
C GLY A 59 48.65 -16.16 9.78
N SER A 60 49.16 -15.70 8.63
CA SER A 60 50.09 -14.59 8.34
C SER A 60 49.81 -13.89 7.00
N THR A 61 50.37 -12.71 6.84
CA THR A 61 50.39 -11.88 5.61
C THR A 61 51.40 -12.37 4.58
N LEU A 62 51.37 -11.80 3.35
CA LEU A 62 52.52 -11.18 2.67
C LEU A 62 52.08 -10.49 1.34
N VAL A 63 52.32 -9.16 1.25
CA VAL A 63 53.00 -8.42 0.14
C VAL A 63 52.38 -8.38 -1.27
N SER A 64 52.40 -7.28 -2.05
CA SER A 64 52.60 -5.82 -1.81
C SER A 64 52.19 -5.03 -3.11
N PRO A 65 52.31 -3.68 -3.20
CA PRO A 65 51.66 -2.89 -4.27
C PRO A 65 52.57 -2.59 -5.49
N GLN A 66 51.97 -2.16 -6.60
CA GLN A 66 52.67 -1.50 -7.72
C GLN A 66 52.07 -0.13 -8.09
N PRO A 67 52.87 0.95 -8.06
CA PRO A 67 52.63 2.17 -8.82
C PRO A 67 53.34 2.17 -10.19
N ARG A 68 52.91 3.10 -11.07
CA ARG A 68 53.33 3.29 -12.48
C ARG A 68 54.79 3.78 -12.62
N PRO A 69 55.40 3.89 -13.83
CA PRO A 69 55.19 5.12 -14.66
C PRO A 69 55.46 5.03 -16.20
N TYR A 70 55.05 6.11 -16.93
CA TYR A 70 55.47 6.53 -18.30
C TYR A 70 55.18 5.56 -19.48
N THR A 71 55.10 5.94 -20.77
CA THR A 71 54.98 7.23 -21.51
C THR A 71 54.31 6.89 -22.86
N PHE A 72 53.45 7.75 -23.43
CA PHE A 72 53.03 7.60 -24.83
C PHE A 72 53.03 8.95 -25.56
N LYS A 73 53.89 9.06 -26.58
CA LYS A 73 53.86 10.09 -27.62
C LYS A 73 54.40 9.51 -28.92
N GLU A 74 53.49 9.35 -29.87
CA GLU A 74 53.62 9.92 -31.21
C GLU A 74 55.04 10.03 -31.81
N HIS A 75 55.37 9.12 -32.74
CA HIS A 75 56.18 9.47 -33.90
C HIS A 75 55.67 8.71 -35.13
N VAL A 76 55.26 9.48 -36.14
CA VAL A 76 55.03 9.03 -37.51
C VAL A 76 56.27 9.42 -38.30
N ASP A 77 56.91 8.47 -38.96
CA ASP A 77 57.87 8.74 -40.02
C ASP A 77 57.58 7.80 -41.20
N THR A 78 57.28 8.41 -42.36
CA THR A 78 57.07 7.70 -43.62
C THR A 78 58.07 8.27 -44.62
N TYR A 79 59.18 7.56 -44.81
CA TYR A 79 60.16 7.89 -45.84
C TYR A 79 59.99 6.94 -47.03
N ASP A 80 59.49 7.47 -48.14
CA ASP A 80 59.71 6.92 -49.47
C ASP A 80 60.56 7.91 -50.29
N GLN A 81 61.56 7.39 -50.99
CA GLN A 81 62.45 8.16 -51.87
C GLN A 81 62.09 7.91 -53.34
N GLN A 82 62.10 8.96 -54.18
CA GLN A 82 62.53 8.92 -55.60
C GLN A 82 62.64 10.37 -56.12
N VAL A 83 63.81 10.92 -56.51
CA VAL A 83 64.68 10.69 -57.70
C VAL A 83 64.71 11.95 -58.63
N SER A 84 65.86 12.63 -58.61
CA SER A 84 66.61 13.26 -59.74
C SER A 84 66.11 14.46 -60.60
N ARG A 85 66.79 15.61 -60.36
CA ARG A 85 67.55 16.45 -61.37
C ARG A 85 66.75 17.40 -62.34
N PRO A 86 67.40 18.33 -63.09
CA PRO A 86 67.77 19.69 -62.61
C PRO A 86 67.30 20.91 -63.46
N GLY A 87 67.35 22.10 -62.85
CA GLY A 87 67.81 23.34 -63.52
C GLY A 87 66.81 24.47 -63.81
N SER A 88 67.06 25.67 -63.27
CA SER A 88 67.01 26.97 -64.00
C SER A 88 67.26 28.19 -63.08
N ILE A 89 67.75 29.25 -63.73
CA ILE A 89 68.27 30.56 -63.28
C ILE A 89 67.29 31.37 -62.37
N PRO A 90 67.76 32.18 -61.41
CA PRO A 90 66.89 32.97 -60.52
C PRO A 90 66.43 34.33 -61.12
N PRO A 91 65.18 34.76 -60.88
CA PRO A 91 64.71 36.13 -61.09
C PRO A 91 64.78 36.99 -59.79
N PRO A 92 64.65 38.34 -59.88
CA PRO A 92 65.13 39.25 -58.84
C PRO A 92 64.18 39.45 -57.64
N VAL A 93 64.76 39.93 -56.54
CA VAL A 93 64.08 40.22 -55.25
C VAL A 93 63.07 41.39 -55.39
N PRO A 94 61.78 41.19 -55.10
CA PRO A 94 60.81 42.28 -55.00
C PRO A 94 60.86 42.97 -53.61
N PRO A 95 60.44 44.24 -53.51
CA PRO A 95 60.69 45.06 -52.32
C PRO A 95 59.90 44.61 -51.08
N LYS A 96 60.48 44.90 -49.91
CA LYS A 96 60.07 44.39 -48.59
C LYS A 96 58.81 45.11 -48.07
N ASP A 97 57.64 44.51 -48.28
CA ASP A 97 56.36 44.95 -47.72
C ASP A 97 56.39 44.88 -46.18
N ASP A 98 56.09 45.98 -45.48
CA ASP A 98 56.18 46.09 -44.02
C ASP A 98 54.99 45.39 -43.32
N ARG A 99 55.19 44.13 -42.91
CA ARG A 99 54.18 43.25 -42.30
C ARG A 99 54.37 43.16 -40.79
N LYS A 100 53.32 43.40 -40.01
CA LYS A 100 53.25 43.01 -38.59
C LYS A 100 52.31 41.81 -38.43
N CYS A 101 52.78 40.76 -37.76
CA CYS A 101 52.07 39.48 -37.60
C CYS A 101 51.53 38.88 -38.92
N GLY A 102 52.33 38.92 -39.98
CA GLY A 102 52.03 38.26 -41.27
C GLY A 102 50.99 38.94 -42.18
N LEU A 103 50.18 39.88 -41.65
CA LEU A 103 49.08 40.53 -42.36
C LEU A 103 49.42 41.98 -42.75
N LYS A 104 48.75 42.50 -43.79
CA LYS A 104 48.85 43.91 -44.18
C LYS A 104 48.18 44.79 -43.11
N LYS A 105 48.81 45.92 -42.77
CA LYS A 105 48.42 46.81 -41.64
C LYS A 105 46.94 47.22 -41.63
N ARG A 106 46.32 47.46 -42.79
CA ARG A 106 44.87 47.75 -42.91
C ARG A 106 43.99 46.55 -42.57
N THR A 107 44.37 45.34 -43.01
CA THR A 107 43.62 44.10 -42.80
C THR A 107 43.62 43.67 -41.33
N PHE A 108 44.74 43.86 -40.63
CA PHE A 108 44.85 43.58 -39.20
C PHE A 108 43.86 44.43 -38.38
N TRP A 109 43.85 45.75 -38.59
CA TRP A 109 42.95 46.66 -37.87
C TRP A 109 41.46 46.43 -38.18
N MET A 110 41.10 46.03 -39.42
CA MET A 110 39.73 45.58 -39.73
C MET A 110 39.35 44.34 -38.92
N LEU A 111 40.21 43.31 -38.89
CA LEU A 111 39.94 42.07 -38.15
C LEU A 111 39.78 42.32 -36.65
N THR A 112 40.65 43.13 -36.04
CA THR A 112 40.53 43.50 -34.62
C THR A 112 39.21 44.25 -34.34
N GLY A 113 38.80 45.16 -35.23
CA GLY A 113 37.51 45.86 -35.13
C GLY A 113 36.32 44.91 -35.17
N CYS A 114 36.31 43.96 -36.12
CA CYS A 114 35.25 42.96 -36.21
C CYS A 114 35.16 42.05 -34.97
N VAL A 115 36.30 41.63 -34.41
CA VAL A 115 36.33 40.79 -33.19
C VAL A 115 35.80 41.56 -31.98
N VAL A 116 36.20 42.82 -31.78
CA VAL A 116 35.68 43.65 -30.67
C VAL A 116 34.17 43.91 -30.82
N PHE A 117 33.68 44.16 -32.04
CA PHE A 117 32.26 44.32 -32.30
C PHE A 117 31.47 43.04 -31.98
N TRP A 118 31.95 41.87 -32.40
CA TRP A 118 31.33 40.58 -32.08
C TRP A 118 31.32 40.27 -30.58
N LEU A 119 32.40 40.60 -29.86
CA LEU A 119 32.45 40.44 -28.40
C LEU A 119 31.44 41.34 -27.68
N MET A 120 31.27 42.59 -28.11
CA MET A 120 30.24 43.47 -27.55
C MET A 120 28.82 43.00 -27.89
N ALA A 121 28.57 42.53 -29.12
CA ALA A 121 27.28 41.97 -29.51
C ALA A 121 26.92 40.72 -28.69
N LEU A 122 27.89 39.82 -28.44
CA LEU A 122 27.72 38.66 -27.57
C LEU A 122 27.48 39.05 -26.10
N ALA A 123 28.21 40.03 -25.57
CA ALA A 123 28.04 40.50 -24.19
C ALA A 123 26.64 41.11 -23.97
N VAL A 124 26.14 41.92 -24.91
CA VAL A 124 24.78 42.48 -24.84
C VAL A 124 23.71 41.40 -25.05
N GLY A 125 23.92 40.49 -26.01
CA GLY A 125 23.00 39.37 -26.28
C GLY A 125 22.84 38.41 -25.10
N LEU A 126 23.95 38.04 -24.44
CA LEU A 126 23.94 37.21 -23.24
C LEU A 126 23.40 37.97 -22.03
N GLY A 127 23.78 39.24 -21.84
CA GLY A 127 23.34 40.07 -20.72
C GLY A 127 21.83 40.32 -20.72
N ALA A 128 21.24 40.64 -21.88
CA ALA A 128 19.79 40.82 -22.01
C ALA A 128 19.03 39.49 -22.09
N GLY A 129 19.57 38.49 -22.80
CA GLY A 129 18.92 37.20 -23.01
C GLY A 129 18.77 36.35 -21.75
N LEU A 130 19.81 36.29 -20.90
CA LEU A 130 19.76 35.54 -19.63
C LEU A 130 19.04 36.32 -18.52
N GLY A 131 19.15 37.65 -18.51
CA GLY A 131 18.55 38.50 -17.46
C GLY A 131 17.02 38.53 -17.46
N ILE A 132 16.38 38.38 -18.63
CA ILE A 132 14.92 38.39 -18.77
C ILE A 132 14.34 36.96 -18.85
N GLY A 133 15.12 35.97 -19.31
CA GLY A 133 14.66 34.59 -19.49
C GLY A 133 14.54 33.75 -18.21
N LEU A 134 15.26 34.11 -17.13
CA LEU A 134 15.34 33.30 -15.90
C LEU A 134 14.40 33.74 -14.77
N SER A 135 13.54 34.75 -15.01
CA SER A 135 12.54 35.23 -14.05
C SER A 135 11.14 34.62 -14.24
N LYS A 136 11.06 33.42 -14.84
CA LYS A 136 9.95 32.52 -14.52
C LYS A 136 10.08 32.14 -13.04
N LYS A 137 9.35 32.87 -12.19
CA LYS A 137 8.95 32.35 -10.89
C LYS A 137 8.26 31.02 -11.17
N ASN A 138 8.93 29.92 -10.83
CA ASN A 138 8.23 28.69 -10.56
C ASN A 138 7.36 28.99 -9.34
N ASN A 139 6.11 29.40 -9.58
CA ASN A 139 5.07 28.94 -8.71
C ASN A 139 5.22 27.42 -8.73
N ASN A 140 5.64 26.84 -7.61
CA ASN A 140 5.51 25.40 -7.38
C ASN A 140 4.01 25.15 -7.25
N GLU A 141 3.32 25.17 -8.40
CA GLU A 141 1.93 24.79 -8.52
C GLU A 141 1.89 23.31 -8.18
N VAL A 142 1.43 23.05 -6.96
CA VAL A 142 1.41 21.74 -6.35
C VAL A 142 0.70 20.79 -7.30
N LYS A 143 1.37 19.71 -7.71
CA LYS A 143 0.79 18.71 -8.62
C LYS A 143 -0.18 17.82 -7.86
N VAL A 144 -1.33 18.39 -7.56
CA VAL A 144 -2.55 17.73 -7.09
C VAL A 144 -3.20 17.05 -8.29
N ASP A 145 -3.72 15.84 -8.12
CA ASP A 145 -4.56 15.22 -9.14
C ASP A 145 -5.85 16.05 -9.34
N PRO A 146 -6.27 16.39 -10.59
CA PRO A 146 -7.46 17.19 -10.84
C PRO A 146 -8.72 16.65 -10.16
N PHE A 147 -8.89 15.32 -10.10
CA PHE A 147 -10.02 14.69 -9.41
C PHE A 147 -9.96 14.97 -7.91
N CYS A 148 -8.79 14.83 -7.28
CA CYS A 148 -8.61 15.03 -5.84
C CYS A 148 -8.68 16.49 -5.40
N ARG A 149 -8.34 17.43 -6.29
CA ARG A 149 -8.56 18.87 -6.04
C ARG A 149 -10.06 19.17 -5.92
N ASP A 150 -10.86 18.53 -6.76
CA ASP A 150 -12.30 18.80 -6.87
C ASP A 150 -13.12 17.90 -5.89
N HIS A 151 -12.60 16.71 -5.53
CA HIS A 151 -13.23 15.72 -4.64
C HIS A 151 -12.26 15.17 -3.56
N PRO A 152 -11.71 16.01 -2.66
CA PRO A 152 -10.63 15.60 -1.75
C PRO A 152 -10.99 14.45 -0.81
N LYS A 153 -12.26 14.33 -0.36
CA LYS A 153 -12.68 13.22 0.51
C LYS A 153 -12.65 11.84 -0.18
N LEU A 154 -12.68 11.78 -1.51
CA LEU A 154 -12.63 10.54 -2.28
C LEU A 154 -11.20 10.07 -2.57
N CYS A 155 -10.20 10.80 -2.07
CA CYS A 155 -8.79 10.58 -2.34
C CYS A 155 -8.03 10.25 -1.06
N ILE A 156 -7.35 9.10 -1.06
CA ILE A 156 -6.52 8.67 0.07
C ILE A 156 -5.17 9.41 -0.01
N GLY A 157 -4.63 9.83 1.14
CA GLY A 157 -3.40 10.63 1.22
C GLY A 157 -2.30 10.11 0.30
N GLY A 158 -1.60 11.03 -0.39
CA GLY A 158 -0.66 10.70 -1.46
C GLY A 158 -1.21 11.04 -2.85
N SER A 159 -2.47 10.70 -3.13
CA SER A 159 -3.15 11.14 -4.36
C SER A 159 -3.44 12.66 -4.38
N LEU A 160 -3.38 13.31 -3.21
CA LEU A 160 -3.51 14.76 -3.03
C LEU A 160 -2.27 15.55 -3.48
N ASN A 161 -1.04 14.99 -3.46
CA ASN A 161 0.17 15.72 -3.90
C ASN A 161 1.36 14.78 -4.12
N ALA A 162 1.94 14.82 -5.32
CA ALA A 162 3.14 14.06 -5.67
C ALA A 162 4.39 14.37 -4.80
N GLU A 163 4.51 15.56 -4.21
CA GLU A 163 5.62 15.91 -3.29
C GLU A 163 5.49 15.23 -1.92
N TYR A 164 4.28 14.78 -1.56
CA TYR A 164 3.96 14.09 -0.30
C TYR A 164 3.83 12.56 -0.48
N LEU A 165 4.33 12.00 -1.59
CA LEU A 165 4.54 10.56 -1.69
C LEU A 165 5.63 10.13 -0.71
N SER A 166 5.39 9.00 -0.02
CA SER A 166 6.31 8.41 0.95
C SER A 166 7.67 8.13 0.33
N LYS A 167 8.73 8.31 1.12
CA LYS A 167 10.14 8.09 0.72
C LYS A 167 10.86 7.04 1.59
N LYS A 168 10.10 6.41 2.49
CA LYS A 168 10.44 5.38 3.46
C LYS A 168 9.16 4.59 3.75
N GLY A 169 9.26 3.39 4.32
CA GLY A 169 8.12 2.62 4.81
C GLY A 169 7.03 2.30 3.77
N ALA A 170 5.77 2.44 4.17
CA ALA A 170 4.62 2.19 3.29
C ALA A 170 4.40 3.34 2.29
N PHE A 171 3.76 3.01 1.16
CA PHE A 171 3.27 4.01 0.23
C PHE A 171 2.10 4.80 0.84
N ASN A 172 1.96 6.08 0.49
CA ASN A 172 0.88 6.93 0.99
C ASN A 172 -0.43 6.55 0.31
N GLY A 173 -1.42 6.12 1.08
CA GLY A 173 -2.63 5.48 0.58
C GLY A 173 -2.39 4.04 0.11
N SER A 174 -1.39 3.36 0.66
CA SER A 174 -1.14 1.94 0.40
C SER A 174 -2.39 1.12 0.70
N GLY A 175 -2.84 0.29 -0.24
CA GLY A 175 -3.70 -0.85 0.08
C GLY A 175 -3.07 -1.70 1.19
N ILE A 176 -3.90 -2.20 2.10
CA ILE A 176 -3.47 -3.08 3.20
C ILE A 176 -4.43 -4.26 3.22
N ALA A 177 -3.90 -5.47 3.08
CA ALA A 177 -4.69 -6.70 3.08
C ALA A 177 -4.05 -7.76 3.96
N LEU A 178 -4.85 -8.69 4.48
CA LEU A 178 -4.40 -9.76 5.36
C LEU A 178 -4.86 -11.11 4.82
N ALA A 179 -3.96 -12.10 4.88
CA ALA A 179 -4.28 -13.52 4.73
C ALA A 179 -4.03 -14.22 6.06
N GLY A 180 -5.01 -14.97 6.56
CA GLY A 180 -4.79 -15.89 7.68
C GLY A 180 -3.79 -16.99 7.29
N GLU A 181 -3.12 -17.59 8.27
CA GLU A 181 -2.26 -18.77 8.12
C GLU A 181 -2.39 -19.75 9.33
N SER A 182 -3.40 -19.59 10.19
CA SER A 182 -3.64 -20.39 11.42
C SER A 182 -3.68 -21.90 11.20
N TRP A 183 -4.04 -22.35 10.01
CA TRP A 183 -4.04 -23.75 9.57
C TRP A 183 -2.65 -24.36 9.38
N ASN A 184 -1.58 -23.56 9.44
CA ASN A 184 -0.20 -24.01 9.21
C ASN A 184 0.60 -24.09 10.52
N PRO A 185 0.38 -25.14 11.35
CA PRO A 185 1.08 -25.28 12.63
C PRO A 185 2.60 -25.50 12.46
N LYS A 186 3.08 -25.87 11.27
CA LYS A 186 4.49 -26.17 11.01
C LYS A 186 5.34 -24.92 10.76
N ASN A 187 4.77 -23.90 10.12
CA ASN A 187 5.50 -22.67 9.78
C ASN A 187 5.42 -21.59 10.88
N GLY A 188 4.59 -21.79 11.91
CA GLY A 188 4.47 -20.86 13.04
C GLY A 188 4.03 -19.45 12.64
N THR A 189 3.39 -19.28 11.48
CA THR A 189 2.80 -18.01 11.02
C THR A 189 1.32 -17.99 11.38
N LEU A 190 0.82 -16.87 11.88
CA LEU A 190 -0.58 -16.64 12.23
C LEU A 190 -1.33 -15.99 11.08
N PHE A 191 -0.72 -14.97 10.47
CA PHE A 191 -1.22 -14.29 9.29
C PHE A 191 -0.09 -13.55 8.57
N THR A 192 -0.31 -13.24 7.29
CA THR A 192 0.55 -12.42 6.45
C THR A 192 -0.19 -11.13 6.05
N LEU A 193 0.47 -10.00 6.25
CA LEU A 193 -0.01 -8.66 5.90
C LEU A 193 0.66 -8.19 4.62
N TYR A 194 -0.12 -7.83 3.61
CA TYR A 194 0.30 -7.31 2.31
C TYR A 194 0.12 -5.80 2.26
N PHE A 195 1.11 -5.10 1.71
CA PHE A 195 1.11 -3.65 1.58
C PHE A 195 1.93 -3.18 0.38
N GLN A 196 1.69 -1.96 -0.10
CA GLN A 196 2.54 -1.29 -1.07
C GLN A 196 3.68 -0.57 -0.34
N HIS A 197 4.92 -0.94 -0.65
CA HIS A 197 6.12 -0.24 -0.19
C HIS A 197 6.27 1.10 -0.93
N HIS A 198 6.98 2.07 -0.35
CA HIS A 198 7.15 3.40 -0.95
C HIS A 198 7.83 3.39 -2.34
N THR A 199 8.46 2.28 -2.74
CA THR A 199 9.01 2.04 -4.09
C THR A 199 7.94 1.64 -5.13
N GLY A 200 6.66 1.57 -4.76
CA GLY A 200 5.54 1.13 -5.61
C GLY A 200 5.32 -0.39 -5.66
N ALA A 201 6.27 -1.19 -5.18
CA ALA A 201 6.16 -2.65 -5.14
C ALA A 201 5.23 -3.11 -4.00
N ILE A 202 4.42 -4.14 -4.25
CA ILE A 202 3.67 -4.85 -3.20
C ILE A 202 4.63 -5.79 -2.48
N ARG A 203 4.67 -5.72 -1.15
CA ARG A 203 5.47 -6.58 -0.26
C ARG A 203 4.59 -7.22 0.80
N TYR A 204 5.16 -8.16 1.57
CA TYR A 204 4.48 -8.76 2.71
C TYR A 204 5.31 -8.80 4.00
N LEU A 205 4.61 -8.73 5.13
CA LEU A 205 5.10 -8.94 6.49
C LEU A 205 4.36 -10.15 7.09
N LYS A 206 5.06 -11.05 7.77
CA LYS A 206 4.44 -12.20 8.46
C LYS A 206 4.41 -11.97 9.96
N TYR A 207 3.26 -12.24 10.58
CA TYR A 207 3.12 -12.28 12.03
C TYR A 207 3.16 -13.73 12.52
N THR A 208 3.98 -14.01 13.52
CA THR A 208 4.28 -15.39 13.98
C THR A 208 3.62 -15.72 15.31
N LYS A 209 3.49 -17.02 15.62
CA LYS A 209 3.04 -17.55 16.93
C LYS A 209 3.85 -17.01 18.11
N GLY A 210 5.14 -16.73 17.87
CA GLY A 210 6.01 -16.04 18.83
C GLY A 210 5.76 -14.53 18.95
N GLN A 211 4.61 -14.04 18.46
CA GLN A 211 4.15 -12.65 18.45
C GLN A 211 5.13 -11.65 17.81
N LYS A 212 5.88 -12.12 16.80
CA LYS A 212 6.90 -11.32 16.09
C LYS A 212 6.56 -11.11 14.63
N TRP A 213 6.81 -9.90 14.16
CA TRP A 213 6.81 -9.51 12.76
C TRP A 213 8.14 -9.84 12.09
N ILE A 214 8.08 -10.44 10.90
CA ILE A 214 9.25 -10.76 10.06
C ILE A 214 8.97 -10.43 8.59
N GLY A 215 10.02 -10.11 7.82
CA GLY A 215 9.94 -9.78 6.39
C GLY A 215 9.75 -8.29 6.11
N GLY A 216 9.06 -7.96 5.01
CA GLY A 216 8.80 -6.60 4.53
C GLY A 216 9.92 -5.99 3.66
N GLY A 217 11.03 -6.68 3.47
CA GLY A 217 12.14 -6.24 2.62
C GLY A 217 11.93 -6.59 1.14
N ILE A 218 12.91 -6.26 0.29
CA ILE A 218 12.84 -6.55 -1.16
C ILE A 218 12.63 -8.04 -1.49
N THR A 219 13.09 -8.97 -0.64
CA THR A 219 12.88 -10.42 -0.81
C THR A 219 11.43 -10.85 -0.62
N GLU A 220 10.60 -10.06 0.06
CA GLU A 220 9.18 -10.31 0.27
C GLU A 220 8.30 -9.63 -0.79
N THR A 221 8.85 -9.33 -1.97
CA THR A 221 8.12 -8.71 -3.09
C THR A 221 7.11 -9.69 -3.72
N VAL A 222 5.87 -9.24 -3.86
CA VAL A 222 4.73 -9.94 -4.44
C VAL A 222 4.48 -9.50 -5.90
N ALA A 223 4.59 -8.20 -6.16
CA ALA A 223 4.41 -7.60 -7.48
C ALA A 223 5.14 -6.24 -7.56
N SER A 224 5.60 -5.86 -8.75
CA SER A 224 6.34 -4.60 -8.99
C SER A 224 5.67 -3.66 -10.00
N ASN A 225 4.55 -4.08 -10.59
CA ASN A 225 3.77 -3.39 -11.63
C ASN A 225 2.40 -2.92 -11.09
N ALA A 226 2.35 -2.58 -9.81
CA ALA A 226 1.15 -2.07 -9.15
C ALA A 226 1.00 -0.55 -9.41
N LYS A 227 -0.25 -0.08 -9.54
CA LYS A 227 -0.56 1.35 -9.52
C LYS A 227 -0.18 1.94 -8.15
N ASN A 228 0.33 3.16 -8.13
CA ASN A 228 0.58 3.90 -6.88
C ASN A 228 -0.73 4.09 -6.10
N ALA A 229 -0.71 3.88 -4.78
CA ALA A 229 -1.89 3.83 -3.93
C ALA A 229 -2.96 2.84 -4.43
N THR A 230 -2.52 1.67 -4.94
CA THR A 230 -3.46 0.61 -5.33
C THR A 230 -4.19 0.09 -4.09
N PRO A 231 -5.51 -0.18 -4.17
CA PRO A 231 -6.11 -1.09 -3.21
C PRO A 231 -5.45 -2.47 -3.34
N ILE A 232 -5.41 -3.20 -2.23
CA ILE A 232 -4.92 -4.58 -2.19
C ILE A 232 -6.00 -5.38 -1.47
N SER A 233 -6.29 -6.58 -1.96
CA SER A 233 -7.13 -7.55 -1.29
C SER A 233 -6.46 -8.92 -1.34
N ALA A 234 -6.61 -9.73 -0.30
CA ALA A 234 -5.93 -11.00 -0.17
C ALA A 234 -6.92 -12.11 0.21
N VAL A 235 -6.76 -13.27 -0.42
CA VAL A 235 -7.52 -14.47 -0.09
C VAL A 235 -6.54 -15.63 0.00
N ALA A 236 -6.54 -16.33 1.12
CA ALA A 236 -5.82 -17.59 1.27
C ALA A 236 -6.79 -18.70 1.65
N TYR A 237 -6.44 -19.96 1.33
CA TYR A 237 -7.21 -21.15 1.69
C TYR A 237 -6.40 -22.43 1.53
N VAL A 238 -6.89 -23.52 2.14
CA VAL A 238 -6.41 -24.89 1.89
C VAL A 238 -7.42 -25.66 1.05
N ALA A 239 -6.98 -26.28 -0.04
CA ALA A 239 -7.78 -27.21 -0.82
C ALA A 239 -6.92 -28.39 -1.29
N ASN A 240 -7.43 -29.62 -1.14
CA ASN A 240 -6.72 -30.86 -1.52
C ASN A 240 -5.28 -30.97 -0.97
N ALA A 241 -5.07 -30.53 0.29
CA ALA A 241 -3.77 -30.42 0.98
C ALA A 241 -2.77 -29.40 0.39
N THR A 242 -3.11 -28.67 -0.67
CA THR A 242 -2.37 -27.51 -1.17
C THR A 242 -2.87 -26.24 -0.47
N GLN A 243 -1.95 -25.39 -0.03
CA GLN A 243 -2.27 -24.06 0.49
C GLN A 243 -2.15 -23.06 -0.66
N PHE A 244 -3.12 -22.18 -0.81
CA PHE A 244 -3.18 -21.14 -1.84
C PHE A 244 -3.18 -19.77 -1.19
N PHE A 245 -2.45 -18.83 -1.80
CA PHE A 245 -2.39 -17.42 -1.46
C PHE A 245 -2.63 -16.61 -2.72
N HIS A 246 -3.69 -15.83 -2.77
CA HIS A 246 -4.01 -14.92 -3.85
C HIS A 246 -3.92 -13.48 -3.35
N VAL A 247 -3.23 -12.63 -4.12
CA VAL A 247 -3.19 -11.18 -3.90
C VAL A 247 -3.76 -10.50 -5.13
N PHE A 248 -4.77 -9.65 -4.91
CA PHE A 248 -5.48 -8.89 -5.92
C PHE A 248 -5.15 -7.42 -5.76
N TYR A 249 -4.87 -6.73 -6.87
CA TYR A 249 -4.50 -5.32 -6.91
C TYR A 249 -4.83 -4.70 -8.27
N VAL A 250 -4.64 -3.39 -8.42
CA VAL A 250 -4.76 -2.68 -9.70
C VAL A 250 -3.37 -2.44 -10.27
N GLY A 251 -3.13 -2.90 -11.49
CA GLY A 251 -1.86 -2.69 -12.19
C GLY A 251 -1.67 -1.25 -12.66
N ASP A 252 -0.42 -0.90 -12.99
CA ASP A 252 -0.05 0.34 -13.67
C ASP A 252 -0.84 0.60 -14.97
N ASP A 253 -1.24 -0.46 -15.68
CA ASP A 253 -2.14 -0.44 -16.83
C ASP A 253 -3.63 -0.14 -16.51
N ASN A 254 -3.96 0.10 -15.23
CA ASN A 254 -5.30 0.26 -14.67
C ASN A 254 -6.21 -0.96 -14.91
N LYS A 255 -5.65 -2.17 -14.88
CA LYS A 255 -6.41 -3.42 -14.89
C LYS A 255 -6.32 -4.16 -13.57
N VAL A 256 -7.37 -4.88 -13.20
CA VAL A 256 -7.33 -5.79 -12.05
C VAL A 256 -6.34 -6.93 -12.34
N LYS A 257 -5.42 -7.15 -11.40
CA LYS A 257 -4.43 -8.21 -11.40
C LYS A 257 -4.73 -9.21 -10.29
N GLN A 258 -4.35 -10.46 -10.53
CA GLN A 258 -4.26 -11.51 -9.51
C GLN A 258 -2.87 -12.11 -9.61
N VAL A 259 -2.15 -12.22 -8.50
CA VAL A 259 -0.99 -13.10 -8.38
C VAL A 259 -1.26 -14.20 -7.36
N THR A 260 -0.65 -15.35 -7.58
CA THR A 260 -0.88 -16.58 -6.81
C THR A 260 0.44 -17.21 -6.39
N GLN A 261 0.49 -17.67 -5.14
CA GLN A 261 1.52 -18.54 -4.60
C GLN A 261 0.85 -19.76 -3.96
N THR A 262 1.48 -20.93 -4.06
CA THR A 262 1.14 -22.14 -3.29
C THR A 262 2.26 -22.51 -2.31
N ASN A 263 1.96 -23.33 -1.31
CA ASN A 263 2.97 -23.84 -0.35
C ASN A 263 4.18 -24.52 -1.01
N GLU A 264 4.01 -25.15 -2.18
CA GLU A 264 5.12 -25.70 -2.96
C GLU A 264 6.08 -24.58 -3.44
N THR A 265 5.50 -23.52 -4.01
CA THR A 265 6.22 -22.33 -4.50
C THR A 265 6.65 -21.34 -3.42
N THR A 266 6.12 -21.40 -2.21
CA THR A 266 6.54 -20.53 -1.08
C THR A 266 8.02 -20.71 -0.76
N SER A 267 8.55 -21.93 -0.92
CA SER A 267 9.98 -22.23 -0.71
C SER A 267 10.92 -21.47 -1.66
N THR A 268 10.43 -21.08 -2.84
CA THR A 268 11.14 -20.27 -3.85
C THR A 268 10.64 -18.83 -3.93
N GLN A 269 9.71 -18.44 -3.05
CA GLN A 269 8.99 -17.16 -3.05
C GLN A 269 8.35 -16.81 -4.41
N LEU A 270 8.06 -17.80 -5.24
CA LEU A 270 7.61 -17.58 -6.61
C LEU A 270 6.12 -17.20 -6.65
N TRP A 271 5.83 -15.97 -7.05
CA TRP A 271 4.49 -15.48 -7.37
C TRP A 271 4.22 -15.63 -8.88
N THR A 272 3.01 -16.05 -9.23
CA THR A 272 2.60 -16.34 -10.63
C THR A 272 1.28 -15.67 -10.98
N ASP A 273 1.09 -15.26 -12.23
CA ASP A 273 -0.16 -14.64 -12.69
C ASP A 273 -1.36 -15.60 -12.55
N GLY A 274 -2.38 -15.15 -11.81
CA GLY A 274 -3.64 -15.86 -11.65
C GLY A 274 -4.60 -15.71 -12.84
N PRO A 275 -5.65 -16.55 -12.91
CA PRO A 275 -6.59 -16.54 -14.03
C PRO A 275 -7.36 -15.22 -14.21
N LEU A 276 -7.53 -14.40 -13.16
CA LEU A 276 -8.21 -13.10 -13.28
C LEU A 276 -7.45 -12.13 -14.19
N SER A 277 -6.11 -12.10 -14.13
CA SER A 277 -5.28 -11.19 -14.93
C SER A 277 -5.53 -11.34 -16.44
N LYS A 278 -5.92 -12.54 -16.88
CA LYS A 278 -6.25 -12.85 -18.29
C LYS A 278 -7.57 -12.22 -18.76
N GLN A 279 -8.49 -11.92 -17.83
CA GLN A 279 -9.79 -11.30 -18.13
C GLN A 279 -9.68 -9.82 -18.52
N ASN A 280 -8.51 -9.18 -18.33
CA ASN A 280 -8.23 -7.79 -18.72
C ASN A 280 -9.26 -6.77 -18.18
N LEU A 281 -9.72 -6.96 -16.94
CA LEU A 281 -10.76 -6.14 -16.33
C LEU A 281 -10.25 -4.71 -16.07
N GLU A 282 -10.74 -3.74 -16.84
CA GLU A 282 -10.36 -2.33 -16.68
C GLU A 282 -11.08 -1.67 -15.50
N VAL A 283 -10.30 -0.93 -14.71
CA VAL A 283 -10.75 -0.11 -13.57
C VAL A 283 -10.88 1.35 -14.02
N SER A 284 -11.73 2.14 -13.35
CA SER A 284 -11.88 3.56 -13.66
C SER A 284 -10.53 4.30 -13.65
N ARG A 285 -10.34 5.17 -14.65
CA ARG A 285 -9.18 6.07 -14.77
C ARG A 285 -9.48 7.50 -14.31
N GLU A 286 -10.73 7.79 -13.95
CA GLU A 286 -11.18 9.14 -13.56
C GLU A 286 -10.77 9.51 -12.13
N SER A 287 -10.54 8.50 -11.28
CA SER A 287 -10.10 8.66 -9.90
C SER A 287 -8.74 7.96 -9.69
N PRO A 288 -7.81 8.56 -8.93
CA PRO A 288 -6.57 7.88 -8.56
C PRO A 288 -6.82 6.76 -7.54
N SER A 289 -7.78 6.93 -6.63
CA SER A 289 -8.23 5.93 -5.65
C SER A 289 -9.39 5.10 -6.20
N THR A 290 -9.50 3.84 -5.76
CA THR A 290 -10.52 2.90 -6.24
C THR A 290 -10.73 1.76 -5.23
N GLY A 291 -11.98 1.29 -5.12
CA GLY A 291 -12.35 0.11 -4.37
C GLY A 291 -12.02 -1.18 -5.10
N LEU A 292 -11.50 -2.15 -4.36
CA LEU A 292 -11.27 -3.53 -4.78
C LEU A 292 -11.37 -4.42 -3.55
N GLN A 293 -12.22 -5.45 -3.57
CA GLN A 293 -12.22 -6.50 -2.56
C GLN A 293 -12.46 -7.87 -3.19
N ALA A 294 -11.66 -8.86 -2.80
CA ALA A 294 -11.90 -10.26 -3.03
C ALA A 294 -12.26 -10.96 -1.70
N CYS A 295 -13.24 -11.86 -1.73
CA CYS A 295 -13.67 -12.62 -0.57
C CYS A 295 -13.81 -14.09 -0.91
N TRP A 296 -13.36 -14.95 0.01
CA TRP A 296 -13.59 -16.40 -0.10
C TRP A 296 -15.08 -16.70 0.07
N LYS A 297 -15.61 -17.54 -0.81
CA LYS A 297 -16.94 -18.15 -0.69
C LYS A 297 -16.75 -19.50 0.01
N GLY A 298 -16.99 -19.53 1.31
CA GLY A 298 -16.72 -20.67 2.20
C GLY A 298 -16.07 -20.22 3.50
N ASN A 299 -15.16 -21.04 4.04
CA ASN A 299 -14.48 -20.86 5.33
C ASN A 299 -13.67 -19.55 5.45
N PHE A 300 -14.32 -18.43 5.79
CA PHE A 300 -13.78 -17.25 6.47
C PHE A 300 -12.26 -16.95 6.32
N TYR A 301 -11.78 -16.86 5.08
CA TYR A 301 -10.37 -16.58 4.72
C TYR A 301 -9.31 -17.66 5.08
N GLY A 302 -9.72 -18.93 5.09
CA GLY A 302 -8.85 -19.99 4.56
C GLY A 302 -8.56 -21.19 5.46
N ASP A 303 -8.92 -21.13 6.73
CA ASP A 303 -8.77 -22.30 7.61
C ASP A 303 -9.86 -23.32 7.28
N SER A 304 -9.45 -24.51 6.83
CA SER A 304 -10.36 -25.64 6.71
C SER A 304 -10.90 -26.07 8.09
N ASP A 305 -10.17 -25.76 9.16
CA ASP A 305 -10.53 -26.07 10.54
C ASP A 305 -11.30 -24.90 11.17
N TYR A 306 -12.60 -24.92 10.94
CA TYR A 306 -13.55 -23.92 11.42
C TYR A 306 -13.50 -23.74 12.95
N SER A 307 -13.13 -24.79 13.70
CA SER A 307 -13.08 -24.79 15.16
C SER A 307 -12.08 -23.80 15.77
N LYS A 308 -11.08 -23.37 14.98
CA LYS A 308 -10.06 -22.40 15.40
C LYS A 308 -10.54 -20.96 15.39
N PHE A 309 -11.64 -20.66 14.71
CA PHE A 309 -12.19 -19.31 14.68
C PHE A 309 -13.19 -19.11 15.82
N PRO A 310 -12.97 -18.11 16.70
CA PRO A 310 -13.94 -17.75 17.73
C PRO A 310 -15.25 -17.26 17.10
N THR A 311 -16.40 -17.68 17.66
CA THR A 311 -17.69 -17.03 17.39
C THR A 311 -17.74 -15.62 17.99
N VAL A 312 -18.86 -14.89 17.86
CA VAL A 312 -19.03 -13.57 18.53
C VAL A 312 -18.81 -13.67 20.04
N ASN A 313 -19.28 -14.78 20.63
CA ASN A 313 -19.10 -15.12 22.04
C ASN A 313 -17.79 -15.88 22.32
N GLY A 314 -16.82 -15.78 21.40
CA GLY A 314 -15.52 -16.45 21.34
C GLY A 314 -15.46 -17.92 21.78
N SER A 315 -16.59 -18.60 21.65
CA SER A 315 -16.69 -20.05 21.74
C SER A 315 -16.09 -20.65 20.48
N ILE A 316 -15.76 -21.95 20.53
CA ILE A 316 -15.39 -22.70 19.33
C ILE A 316 -16.56 -22.62 18.35
N ASN A 317 -16.27 -22.37 17.07
CA ASN A 317 -17.28 -22.53 16.03
C ASN A 317 -17.53 -24.03 15.83
N ASP A 318 -18.76 -24.48 16.04
CA ASP A 318 -19.16 -25.89 15.92
C ASP A 318 -19.83 -26.21 14.57
N ILE A 319 -20.00 -25.23 13.68
CA ILE A 319 -20.73 -25.36 12.41
C ILE A 319 -19.76 -25.59 11.24
N PRO A 320 -19.81 -26.75 10.55
CA PRO A 320 -19.07 -26.98 9.32
C PRO A 320 -19.54 -26.05 8.19
N PHE A 321 -18.61 -25.57 7.38
CA PHE A 321 -18.87 -24.70 6.23
C PHE A 321 -19.26 -25.48 4.96
N ASP A 322 -19.84 -24.77 3.98
CA ASP A 322 -20.21 -25.29 2.64
C ASP A 322 -19.02 -25.85 1.85
N ASN A 323 -19.25 -26.96 1.12
CA ASN A 323 -18.26 -27.59 0.24
C ASN A 323 -18.10 -26.89 -1.13
N ARG A 324 -18.96 -25.93 -1.47
CA ARG A 324 -18.93 -25.16 -2.74
C ARG A 324 -17.92 -24.01 -2.69
N LEU A 325 -16.65 -24.39 -2.66
CA LEU A 325 -15.50 -23.49 -2.60
C LEU A 325 -15.41 -22.54 -3.81
N GLY A 326 -15.13 -21.26 -3.56
CA GLY A 326 -14.92 -20.27 -4.61
C GLY A 326 -14.48 -18.91 -4.08
N MET A 327 -14.41 -17.92 -4.95
CA MET A 327 -14.13 -16.52 -4.58
C MET A 327 -15.14 -15.60 -5.28
N ASN A 328 -15.53 -14.52 -4.60
CA ASN A 328 -16.11 -13.35 -5.25
C ASN A 328 -15.07 -12.23 -5.29
N ILE A 329 -15.14 -11.34 -6.29
CA ILE A 329 -14.37 -10.10 -6.34
C ILE A 329 -15.25 -8.95 -6.86
N TRP A 330 -15.12 -7.79 -6.22
CA TRP A 330 -15.75 -6.54 -6.61
C TRP A 330 -14.66 -5.53 -6.96
N TYR A 331 -14.83 -4.82 -8.07
CA TYR A 331 -13.95 -3.71 -8.48
C TYR A 331 -14.77 -2.59 -9.11
N ALA A 332 -14.30 -1.34 -8.97
CA ALA A 332 -14.90 -0.18 -9.61
C ALA A 332 -14.71 -0.19 -11.12
N SER A 333 -15.79 -0.10 -11.91
CA SER A 333 -15.67 0.14 -13.36
C SER A 333 -15.72 1.60 -13.77
N ASP A 334 -16.28 2.44 -12.91
CA ASP A 334 -16.59 3.85 -13.12
C ASP A 334 -16.78 4.52 -11.74
N ASP A 335 -17.29 5.75 -11.71
CA ASP A 335 -17.47 6.57 -10.50
C ASP A 335 -18.58 6.09 -9.54
N SER A 336 -19.46 5.18 -10.00
CA SER A 336 -20.72 4.85 -9.32
C SER A 336 -21.11 3.37 -9.38
N THR A 337 -20.38 2.55 -10.16
CA THR A 337 -20.63 1.12 -10.33
C THR A 337 -19.45 0.23 -9.92
N PHE A 338 -19.72 -0.75 -9.07
CA PHE A 338 -18.87 -1.94 -8.92
C PHE A 338 -19.35 -3.08 -9.82
N LYS A 339 -18.42 -3.85 -10.38
CA LYS A 339 -18.71 -5.13 -11.05
C LYS A 339 -18.28 -6.28 -10.16
N GLN A 340 -19.19 -7.24 -9.95
CA GLN A 340 -18.92 -8.47 -9.23
C GLN A 340 -18.58 -9.59 -10.22
N TYR A 341 -17.49 -10.30 -9.95
CA TYR A 341 -17.11 -11.54 -10.61
C TYR A 341 -16.99 -12.66 -9.57
N ALA A 342 -17.20 -13.90 -9.98
CA ALA A 342 -16.94 -15.08 -9.15
C ALA A 342 -16.06 -16.10 -9.85
N TRP A 343 -15.25 -16.80 -9.07
CA TRP A 343 -14.52 -18.00 -9.45
C TRP A 343 -14.96 -19.16 -8.56
N TYR A 344 -14.90 -20.36 -9.10
CA TYR A 344 -15.28 -21.59 -8.40
C TYR A 344 -14.14 -22.59 -8.49
N ALA A 345 -13.92 -23.38 -7.43
CA ALA A 345 -12.89 -24.39 -7.43
C ALA A 345 -13.06 -25.36 -8.62
N GLY A 346 -11.97 -25.57 -9.38
CA GLY A 346 -11.99 -26.35 -10.62
C GLY A 346 -12.40 -25.59 -11.89
N SER A 347 -12.91 -24.35 -11.78
CA SER A 347 -13.12 -23.47 -12.95
C SER A 347 -11.78 -22.91 -13.46
N PRO A 348 -11.52 -22.89 -14.78
CA PRO A 348 -10.36 -22.20 -15.34
C PRO A 348 -10.53 -20.66 -15.33
N ASP A 349 -11.78 -20.18 -15.27
CA ASP A 349 -12.14 -18.78 -15.48
C ASP A 349 -12.90 -18.17 -14.31
N TRP A 350 -12.80 -16.84 -14.19
CA TRP A 350 -13.76 -16.01 -13.49
C TRP A 350 -14.97 -15.71 -14.39
N LYS A 351 -16.16 -15.58 -13.81
CA LYS A 351 -17.41 -15.25 -14.51
C LYS A 351 -18.05 -14.00 -13.89
N HIS A 352 -18.53 -13.08 -14.73
CA HIS A 352 -19.29 -11.92 -14.30
C HIS A 352 -20.59 -12.37 -13.63
N ILE A 353 -20.91 -11.79 -12.47
CA ILE A 353 -22.15 -12.03 -11.74
C ILE A 353 -23.13 -10.88 -12.00
N GLN A 354 -22.84 -9.68 -11.46
CA GLN A 354 -23.74 -8.54 -11.56
C GLN A 354 -23.01 -7.20 -11.46
N ARG A 355 -23.75 -6.12 -11.72
CA ARG A 355 -23.35 -4.73 -11.47
C ARG A 355 -24.05 -4.21 -10.23
N TRP A 356 -23.34 -3.41 -9.45
CA TRP A 356 -23.82 -2.75 -8.23
C TRP A 356 -23.69 -1.25 -8.46
N GLN A 357 -24.80 -0.54 -8.68
CA GLN A 357 -24.82 0.88 -9.07
C GLN A 357 -25.30 1.76 -7.91
N GLY A 358 -24.83 3.01 -7.86
CA GLY A 358 -25.22 3.98 -6.83
C GLY A 358 -24.30 4.04 -5.60
N PHE A 359 -23.07 3.52 -5.73
CA PHE A 359 -22.12 3.41 -4.61
C PHE A 359 -20.91 4.35 -4.79
N ASN A 360 -20.24 4.67 -3.69
CA ASN A 360 -18.94 5.35 -3.71
C ASN A 360 -17.86 4.34 -4.13
N THR A 361 -17.40 4.42 -5.38
CA THR A 361 -16.47 3.42 -5.93
C THR A 361 -15.03 3.59 -5.48
N GLN A 362 -14.74 4.60 -4.67
CA GLN A 362 -13.49 4.79 -3.94
C GLN A 362 -13.50 4.10 -2.56
N ALA A 363 -14.66 3.70 -2.05
CA ALA A 363 -14.77 2.92 -0.83
C ALA A 363 -14.35 1.45 -1.04
N GLY A 364 -14.00 0.77 0.05
CA GLY A 364 -13.94 -0.68 0.06
C GLY A 364 -15.33 -1.32 -0.09
N VAL A 365 -15.33 -2.61 -0.42
CA VAL A 365 -16.52 -3.46 -0.30
C VAL A 365 -16.27 -4.43 0.85
N GLY A 366 -17.18 -4.54 1.80
CA GLY A 366 -17.16 -5.64 2.76
C GLY A 366 -17.81 -6.86 2.14
N CYS A 367 -17.30 -8.06 2.36
CA CYS A 367 -17.98 -9.29 1.95
C CYS A 367 -17.64 -10.49 2.81
N TYR A 368 -18.67 -11.22 3.23
CA TYR A 368 -18.57 -12.29 4.22
C TYR A 368 -19.58 -13.40 3.92
N SER A 369 -19.33 -14.62 4.38
CA SER A 369 -20.30 -15.72 4.34
C SER A 369 -20.44 -16.33 5.72
N TRP A 370 -21.67 -16.51 6.17
CA TRP A 370 -22.03 -16.91 7.54
C TRP A 370 -22.71 -18.28 7.58
N GLY A 371 -22.79 -18.86 8.79
CA GLY A 371 -23.44 -20.14 9.07
C GLY A 371 -22.80 -21.30 8.32
N ALA A 372 -23.61 -22.27 7.89
CA ALA A 372 -23.20 -23.40 7.08
C ALA A 372 -22.80 -23.03 5.62
N GLY A 373 -22.36 -21.78 5.39
CA GLY A 373 -21.95 -21.23 4.10
C GLY A 373 -23.09 -20.89 3.14
N THR A 374 -24.36 -20.96 3.59
CA THR A 374 -25.53 -20.68 2.75
C THR A 374 -25.77 -19.19 2.54
N THR A 375 -25.67 -18.35 3.58
CA THR A 375 -25.90 -16.90 3.47
C THR A 375 -24.61 -16.12 3.20
N GLN A 376 -24.59 -15.38 2.10
CA GLN A 376 -23.53 -14.43 1.76
C GLN A 376 -23.98 -12.99 2.06
N TYR A 377 -23.03 -12.14 2.43
CA TYR A 377 -23.23 -10.72 2.67
C TYR A 377 -22.26 -9.88 1.83
N ALA A 378 -22.73 -8.70 1.42
CA ALA A 378 -21.92 -7.65 0.82
C ALA A 378 -22.28 -6.31 1.46
N MET A 379 -21.29 -5.50 1.80
CA MET A 379 -21.45 -4.19 2.44
C MET A 379 -20.82 -3.14 1.56
N MET A 380 -21.54 -2.06 1.27
CA MET A 380 -21.14 -1.07 0.27
C MET A 380 -21.54 0.33 0.72
N VAL A 381 -20.67 1.32 0.49
CA VAL A 381 -20.96 2.73 0.83
C VAL A 381 -21.77 3.35 -0.31
N ASN A 382 -22.97 3.85 -0.03
CA ASN A 382 -23.83 4.52 -1.01
C ASN A 382 -23.38 5.97 -1.29
N LYS A 383 -24.04 6.69 -2.21
CA LYS A 383 -23.73 8.11 -2.51
C LYS A 383 -24.13 9.12 -1.42
N ASN A 384 -24.76 8.69 -0.33
CA ASN A 384 -25.09 9.52 0.84
C ASN A 384 -24.09 9.33 1.99
N ASP A 385 -23.02 8.53 1.77
CA ASP A 385 -22.00 8.18 2.74
C ASP A 385 -22.51 7.28 3.89
N ASP A 386 -23.54 6.45 3.61
CA ASP A 386 -23.99 5.36 4.49
C ASP A 386 -23.46 4.00 4.02
N VAL A 387 -23.15 3.08 4.94
CA VAL A 387 -22.93 1.66 4.61
C VAL A 387 -24.26 0.94 4.54
N GLU A 388 -24.58 0.41 3.35
CA GLU A 388 -25.70 -0.50 3.14
C GLU A 388 -25.23 -1.95 3.27
N VAL A 389 -26.02 -2.79 3.95
CA VAL A 389 -25.76 -4.21 4.12
C VAL A 389 -26.70 -5.01 3.22
N TYR A 390 -26.13 -5.82 2.34
CA TYR A 390 -26.87 -6.74 1.49
C TYR A 390 -26.63 -8.17 1.93
N TRP A 391 -27.67 -8.99 1.88
CA TRP A 391 -27.61 -10.43 2.15
C TRP A 391 -28.14 -11.22 0.96
N LYS A 392 -27.75 -12.50 0.87
CA LYS A 392 -28.19 -13.42 -0.17
C LYS A 392 -28.12 -14.86 0.34
N ASP A 393 -29.25 -15.53 0.45
CA ASP A 393 -29.28 -16.97 0.67
C ASP A 393 -28.85 -17.74 -0.60
N THR A 394 -28.11 -18.82 -0.40
CA THR A 394 -27.71 -19.78 -1.42
C THR A 394 -27.87 -21.24 -0.96
N ASP A 395 -28.73 -21.51 0.03
CA ASP A 395 -29.08 -22.87 0.44
C ASP A 395 -29.75 -23.64 -0.71
N THR A 396 -29.06 -24.69 -1.16
CA THR A 396 -29.58 -25.61 -2.19
C THR A 396 -30.32 -26.80 -1.60
N ASN A 397 -30.37 -26.95 -0.28
CA ASN A 397 -31.05 -28.07 0.36
C ASN A 397 -32.58 -27.86 0.37
N LEU A 398 -33.27 -28.65 -0.45
CA LEU A 398 -34.72 -28.57 -0.66
C LEU A 398 -35.57 -28.83 0.60
N THR A 399 -34.99 -29.32 1.71
CA THR A 399 -35.71 -29.53 2.98
C THR A 399 -35.53 -28.42 4.01
N THR A 400 -34.50 -27.57 3.88
CA THR A 400 -34.24 -26.42 4.77
C THR A 400 -34.47 -25.08 4.10
N LYS A 401 -34.49 -25.05 2.76
CA LYS A 401 -34.77 -23.87 1.97
C LYS A 401 -36.15 -23.28 2.28
N VAL A 402 -36.16 -22.18 3.01
CA VAL A 402 -37.29 -21.24 3.06
C VAL A 402 -37.29 -20.48 1.73
N GLN A 403 -38.46 -20.35 1.10
CA GLN A 403 -38.62 -19.48 -0.07
C GLN A 403 -40.04 -18.91 -0.07
N ASP A 404 -40.14 -17.66 0.35
CA ASP A 404 -41.32 -16.82 0.27
C ASP A 404 -40.93 -15.44 -0.30
N GLU A 405 -41.80 -14.44 -0.18
CA GLU A 405 -41.55 -13.09 -0.73
C GLU A 405 -40.55 -12.29 0.13
N ASP A 406 -40.47 -12.59 1.44
CA ASP A 406 -39.58 -11.92 2.40
C ASP A 406 -38.18 -12.58 2.43
N HIS A 407 -38.09 -13.88 2.10
CA HIS A 407 -36.84 -14.64 2.00
C HIS A 407 -36.56 -15.16 0.56
N PRO A 408 -36.14 -14.30 -0.38
CA PRO A 408 -35.92 -14.70 -1.77
C PRO A 408 -34.57 -15.42 -1.99
N TYR A 409 -34.65 -16.58 -2.64
CA TYR A 409 -33.48 -17.42 -2.92
C TYR A 409 -32.52 -16.85 -3.98
N ASN A 410 -31.21 -16.87 -3.68
CA ASN A 410 -30.11 -16.57 -4.61
C ASN A 410 -30.13 -15.15 -5.22
N VAL A 411 -30.84 -14.22 -4.59
CA VAL A 411 -30.89 -12.78 -4.92
C VAL A 411 -30.22 -11.99 -3.80
N PHE A 412 -29.57 -10.87 -4.12
CA PHE A 412 -29.09 -9.93 -3.10
C PHE A 412 -30.22 -8.97 -2.68
N VAL A 413 -30.50 -8.89 -1.39
CA VAL A 413 -31.53 -8.05 -0.77
C VAL A 413 -30.87 -7.10 0.23
N ASN A 414 -31.30 -5.84 0.26
CA ASN A 414 -30.81 -4.84 1.22
C ASN A 414 -31.48 -5.08 2.59
N ALA A 415 -30.68 -5.24 3.65
CA ALA A 415 -31.12 -5.27 5.04
C ALA A 415 -30.98 -3.86 5.65
N SER A 416 -31.99 -3.02 5.39
CA SER A 416 -32.00 -1.61 5.82
C SER A 416 -31.93 -1.43 7.35
N GLY A 417 -32.29 -2.44 8.13
CA GLY A 417 -32.13 -2.47 9.59
C GLY A 417 -30.68 -2.53 10.08
N ALA A 418 -29.71 -2.75 9.19
CA ALA A 418 -28.28 -2.78 9.50
C ALA A 418 -27.47 -1.64 8.86
N THR A 419 -28.13 -0.61 8.31
CA THR A 419 -27.46 0.56 7.73
C THR A 419 -26.63 1.30 8.78
N ILE A 420 -25.38 1.62 8.46
CA ILE A 420 -24.49 2.43 9.31
C ILE A 420 -24.32 3.82 8.65
N PRO A 421 -24.86 4.89 9.24
CA PRO A 421 -24.79 6.23 8.65
C PRO A 421 -23.46 6.95 8.91
N ASP A 422 -23.23 8.04 8.19
CA ASP A 422 -22.15 9.00 8.40
C ASP A 422 -20.74 8.39 8.42
N VAL A 423 -20.44 7.47 7.50
CA VAL A 423 -19.08 6.95 7.29
C VAL A 423 -18.25 7.88 6.40
N TRP A 424 -16.93 7.65 6.33
CA TRP A 424 -16.09 8.35 5.37
C TRP A 424 -16.40 7.85 3.94
N PRO A 425 -16.59 8.72 2.94
CA PRO A 425 -17.11 8.33 1.61
C PRO A 425 -16.24 7.30 0.88
N SER A 426 -14.92 7.33 1.09
CA SER A 426 -13.95 6.36 0.58
C SER A 426 -13.44 5.37 1.64
N THR A 427 -14.19 5.15 2.74
CA THR A 427 -13.75 4.22 3.79
C THR A 427 -13.50 2.83 3.24
N SER A 428 -12.46 2.16 3.73
CA SER A 428 -12.37 0.71 3.61
C SER A 428 -13.30 0.02 4.61
N LEU A 429 -13.75 -1.19 4.26
CA LEU A 429 -14.70 -1.97 5.04
C LEU A 429 -14.05 -3.30 5.42
N GLY A 430 -14.10 -3.66 6.70
CA GLY A 430 -13.50 -4.88 7.24
C GLY A 430 -14.43 -5.58 8.22
N TYR A 431 -14.16 -6.85 8.55
CA TYR A 431 -14.93 -7.60 9.53
C TYR A 431 -14.08 -8.67 10.21
N THR A 432 -14.33 -8.91 11.50
CA THR A 432 -13.73 -9.99 12.29
C THR A 432 -14.80 -10.68 13.15
N THR A 433 -14.84 -10.35 14.43
CA THR A 433 -15.99 -10.48 15.34
C THR A 433 -16.94 -9.29 15.14
N TYR A 434 -16.41 -8.14 14.74
CA TYR A 434 -17.14 -6.88 14.54
C TYR A 434 -16.93 -6.38 13.11
N PHE A 435 -17.88 -5.60 12.59
CA PHE A 435 -17.72 -4.88 11.32
C PHE A 435 -16.95 -3.58 11.56
N TYR A 436 -16.08 -3.18 10.65
CA TYR A 436 -15.22 -2.01 10.79
C TYR A 436 -15.35 -1.07 9.61
N ALA A 437 -15.52 0.22 9.92
CA ALA A 437 -15.48 1.33 8.98
C ALA A 437 -14.82 2.54 9.64
N GLN A 438 -14.34 3.48 8.81
CA GLN A 438 -13.95 4.80 9.23
C GLN A 438 -15.19 5.70 9.26
N SER A 439 -15.47 6.33 10.39
CA SER A 439 -16.54 7.34 10.51
C SER A 439 -16.15 8.67 9.85
N ALA A 440 -17.11 9.54 9.59
CA ALA A 440 -16.88 10.86 8.98
C ALA A 440 -15.88 11.77 9.76
N ASP A 441 -15.65 11.50 11.05
CA ASP A 441 -14.64 12.18 11.88
C ASP A 441 -13.20 11.62 11.70
N ARG A 442 -13.03 10.59 10.86
CA ARG A 442 -11.82 9.78 10.61
C ARG A 442 -11.44 8.79 11.70
N SER A 443 -12.24 8.62 12.75
CA SER A 443 -12.04 7.55 13.72
C SER A 443 -12.39 6.18 13.11
N ILE A 444 -11.61 5.14 13.44
CA ILE A 444 -11.93 3.77 13.06
C ILE A 444 -12.85 3.17 14.14
N ARG A 445 -14.02 2.67 13.74
CA ARG A 445 -15.03 2.13 14.66
C ARG A 445 -15.35 0.69 14.32
N GLY A 446 -15.56 -0.11 15.38
CA GLY A 446 -16.13 -1.44 15.33
C GLY A 446 -17.61 -1.39 15.69
N TYR A 447 -18.41 -2.10 14.90
CA TYR A 447 -19.87 -2.19 14.98
C TYR A 447 -20.25 -3.65 15.15
N ASP A 448 -21.00 -3.98 16.19
CA ASP A 448 -21.68 -5.27 16.28
C ASP A 448 -22.91 -5.28 15.36
N ILE A 449 -22.93 -6.20 14.40
CA ILE A 449 -24.03 -6.39 13.45
C ILE A 449 -24.57 -7.80 13.66
N ASN A 450 -25.86 -7.90 13.96
CA ASN A 450 -26.56 -9.17 14.01
C ASN A 450 -26.87 -9.63 12.57
N TYR A 451 -26.16 -10.64 12.09
CA TYR A 451 -26.28 -11.17 10.72
C TYR A 451 -27.33 -12.29 10.65
N ASN A 452 -28.54 -11.97 10.22
CA ASN A 452 -29.66 -12.90 10.16
C ASN A 452 -30.57 -12.69 8.94
N ALA A 453 -30.00 -12.69 7.72
CA ALA A 453 -30.72 -12.53 6.45
C ALA A 453 -31.63 -11.28 6.45
N GLU A 454 -32.93 -11.42 6.19
CA GLU A 454 -33.92 -10.34 6.25
C GLU A 454 -34.03 -9.66 7.62
N ASN A 455 -33.71 -10.40 8.69
CA ASN A 455 -33.67 -9.93 10.07
C ASN A 455 -32.29 -9.35 10.48
N THR A 456 -31.39 -9.10 9.52
CA THR A 456 -30.07 -8.51 9.77
C THR A 456 -30.22 -7.09 10.29
N SER A 457 -29.60 -6.81 11.44
CA SER A 457 -29.81 -5.57 12.18
C SER A 457 -28.57 -5.05 12.88
N TYR A 458 -28.52 -3.73 13.06
CA TYR A 458 -27.48 -3.03 13.79
C TYR A 458 -28.10 -2.42 15.07
N PRO A 459 -27.94 -3.05 16.24
CA PRO A 459 -28.61 -2.62 17.48
C PRO A 459 -28.04 -1.33 18.09
N GLY A 460 -26.96 -0.75 17.54
CA GLY A 460 -26.42 0.55 17.94
C GLY A 460 -25.74 0.64 19.33
N HIS A 461 -25.95 -0.35 20.19
CA HIS A 461 -25.47 -0.33 21.59
C HIS A 461 -24.05 -0.87 21.78
N GLU A 462 -23.58 -1.80 20.94
CA GLU A 462 -22.26 -2.45 21.07
C GLU A 462 -21.26 -1.94 20.02
N ASN A 463 -20.95 -0.65 20.15
CA ASN A 463 -19.94 0.02 19.33
C ASN A 463 -18.69 0.36 20.14
N PHE A 464 -17.53 0.35 19.49
CA PHE A 464 -16.29 0.88 20.07
C PHE A 464 -15.47 1.61 19.03
N THR A 465 -14.60 2.50 19.51
CA THR A 465 -13.65 3.24 18.68
C THR A 465 -12.24 2.73 18.94
N VAL A 466 -11.40 2.68 17.90
CA VAL A 466 -9.95 2.49 18.06
C VAL A 466 -9.40 3.77 18.68
N GLN A 467 -8.87 3.69 19.90
CA GLN A 467 -8.57 4.86 20.70
C GLN A 467 -7.36 4.66 21.60
N THR A 468 -6.65 5.76 21.86
CA THR A 468 -5.69 5.85 22.97
C THR A 468 -6.45 6.00 24.30
N PRO A 469 -5.80 5.85 25.47
CA PRO A 469 -6.43 6.15 26.77
C PRO A 469 -6.94 7.60 26.92
N ALA A 470 -6.45 8.53 26.09
CA ALA A 470 -6.84 9.94 26.14
C ALA A 470 -7.96 10.33 25.16
N GLN A 471 -7.96 9.76 23.95
CA GLN A 471 -8.86 10.16 22.85
C GLN A 471 -8.89 9.13 21.71
N PRO A 472 -9.92 9.16 20.83
CA PRO A 472 -9.96 8.42 19.57
C PRO A 472 -8.66 8.58 18.76
N LEU A 473 -8.23 7.48 18.12
CA LEU A 473 -7.14 7.52 17.17
C LEU A 473 -7.72 7.85 15.79
N TYR A 474 -7.48 9.07 15.33
CA TYR A 474 -7.86 9.51 14.00
C TYR A 474 -6.87 8.95 12.97
N ALA A 475 -7.41 8.28 11.96
CA ALA A 475 -6.63 7.77 10.84
C ALA A 475 -6.55 8.78 9.69
N LEU A 476 -5.72 8.48 8.69
CA LEU A 476 -5.71 9.20 7.42
C LEU A 476 -7.09 9.08 6.74
N GLY A 477 -7.58 10.16 6.12
CA GLY A 477 -8.88 10.17 5.44
C GLY A 477 -8.95 9.12 4.32
N GLY A 478 -9.95 8.24 4.37
CA GLY A 478 -10.15 7.17 3.40
C GLY A 478 -9.11 6.04 3.47
N THR A 479 -8.28 5.98 4.53
CA THR A 479 -7.21 4.96 4.63
C THR A 479 -7.73 3.56 4.29
N HIS A 480 -6.89 2.79 3.59
CA HIS A 480 -7.11 1.36 3.55
C HIS A 480 -6.99 0.79 4.96
N LEU A 481 -7.88 -0.15 5.27
CA LEU A 481 -7.90 -0.86 6.54
C LEU A 481 -8.10 -2.34 6.32
N THR A 482 -7.42 -3.15 7.11
CA THR A 482 -7.68 -4.59 7.21
C THR A 482 -7.67 -5.01 8.67
N VAL A 483 -8.40 -6.06 8.98
CA VAL A 483 -8.70 -6.48 10.35
C VAL A 483 -8.59 -8.00 10.47
N SER A 484 -8.20 -8.48 11.64
CA SER A 484 -8.16 -9.92 11.94
C SER A 484 -8.48 -10.19 13.41
N ALA A 485 -9.00 -11.37 13.71
CA ALA A 485 -9.12 -11.91 15.05
C ALA A 485 -8.25 -13.16 15.14
N VAL A 486 -7.44 -13.28 16.19
CA VAL A 486 -6.64 -14.49 16.46
C VAL A 486 -6.83 -14.89 17.91
N ALA A 487 -7.05 -16.18 18.14
CA ALA A 487 -6.95 -16.80 19.44
C ALA A 487 -6.07 -18.05 19.35
N GLU A 488 -5.22 -18.27 20.34
CA GLU A 488 -4.48 -19.52 20.49
C GLU A 488 -4.82 -20.12 21.85
N LYS A 489 -5.12 -21.41 21.83
CA LYS A 489 -5.45 -22.23 23.00
C LYS A 489 -4.39 -23.30 23.19
N ASP A 490 -4.20 -23.75 24.42
CA ASP A 490 -3.37 -24.93 24.69
C ASP A 490 -4.14 -26.25 24.41
N ASN A 491 -3.54 -27.37 24.79
CA ASN A 491 -4.11 -28.70 24.59
C ASN A 491 -5.31 -28.99 25.51
N ASP A 492 -5.43 -28.28 26.62
CA ASP A 492 -6.51 -28.44 27.61
C ASP A 492 -7.70 -27.49 27.27
N GLY A 493 -7.48 -26.54 26.36
CA GLY A 493 -8.48 -25.63 25.79
C GLY A 493 -8.44 -24.22 26.38
N ASP A 494 -7.50 -23.96 27.28
CA ASP A 494 -7.33 -22.65 27.92
C ASP A 494 -6.71 -21.63 26.95
N VAL A 495 -7.16 -20.38 27.02
CA VAL A 495 -6.73 -19.31 26.11
C VAL A 495 -5.33 -18.81 26.49
N LEU A 496 -4.34 -19.12 25.66
CA LEU A 496 -2.97 -18.63 25.79
C LEU A 496 -2.85 -17.15 25.39
N TYR A 497 -3.52 -16.76 24.31
CA TYR A 497 -3.78 -15.36 23.97
C TYR A 497 -4.98 -15.22 23.04
N ASP A 498 -5.62 -14.06 23.08
CA ASP A 498 -6.66 -13.63 22.16
C ASP A 498 -6.43 -12.15 21.78
N SER A 499 -6.66 -11.80 20.51
CA SER A 499 -6.52 -10.41 20.05
C SER A 499 -7.31 -10.09 18.78
N LEU A 500 -7.95 -8.92 18.79
CA LEU A 500 -8.41 -8.17 17.61
C LEU A 500 -7.24 -7.33 17.10
N TYR A 501 -6.97 -7.37 15.81
CA TYR A 501 -6.00 -6.53 15.12
C TYR A 501 -6.72 -5.63 14.11
N VAL A 502 -6.33 -4.36 14.07
CA VAL A 502 -6.78 -3.37 13.09
C VAL A 502 -5.54 -2.69 12.51
N PHE A 503 -5.36 -2.75 11.19
CA PHE A 503 -4.22 -2.19 10.47
C PHE A 503 -4.70 -1.08 9.53
N PHE A 504 -4.10 0.11 9.62
CA PHE A 504 -4.44 1.30 8.83
C PHE A 504 -3.28 2.32 8.84
N GLN A 505 -3.39 3.42 8.09
CA GLN A 505 -2.39 4.49 8.09
C GLN A 505 -2.84 5.70 8.92
N THR A 506 -1.89 6.37 9.57
CA THR A 506 -2.11 7.59 10.37
C THR A 506 -1.30 8.78 9.86
N GLU A 507 -0.10 8.55 9.33
CA GLU A 507 0.82 9.57 8.79
C GLU A 507 1.11 9.42 7.29
N GLY A 508 0.80 8.23 6.74
CA GLY A 508 0.87 7.90 5.30
C GLY A 508 2.15 7.17 4.87
N ASP A 509 3.22 7.23 5.66
CA ASP A 509 4.40 6.36 5.48
C ASP A 509 4.45 5.18 6.49
N ASP A 510 3.44 5.11 7.36
CA ASP A 510 3.23 4.08 8.37
C ASP A 510 2.27 2.97 7.91
N ILE A 511 2.31 1.85 8.65
CA ILE A 511 1.12 1.02 8.89
C ILE A 511 0.99 0.92 10.40
N THR A 512 0.00 1.58 10.97
CA THR A 512 -0.33 1.47 12.38
C THR A 512 -1.09 0.18 12.65
N ALA A 513 -0.63 -0.58 13.63
CA ALA A 513 -1.30 -1.74 14.18
C ALA A 513 -1.92 -1.37 15.54
N ALA A 514 -3.25 -1.43 15.63
CA ALA A 514 -3.97 -1.37 16.88
C ALA A 514 -4.43 -2.77 17.29
N THR A 515 -4.14 -3.18 18.52
CA THR A 515 -4.53 -4.49 19.07
C THR A 515 -5.14 -4.38 20.47
N ARG A 516 -6.16 -5.20 20.75
CA ARG A 516 -6.75 -5.42 22.08
C ARG A 516 -7.29 -6.85 22.17
N ARG A 517 -7.71 -7.32 23.35
CA ARG A 517 -8.38 -8.64 23.47
C ARG A 517 -9.75 -8.65 22.78
N LEU A 518 -10.28 -9.85 22.50
CA LEU A 518 -11.58 -10.00 21.83
C LEU A 518 -12.69 -9.31 22.64
N TYR A 519 -12.70 -9.55 23.95
CA TYR A 519 -13.68 -9.03 24.90
C TYR A 519 -13.28 -7.70 25.54
N GLY A 520 -12.69 -6.80 24.75
CA GLY A 520 -12.33 -5.45 25.19
C GLY A 520 -10.94 -5.33 25.80
N GLY A 521 -10.81 -4.50 26.84
CA GLY A 521 -9.53 -3.99 27.33
C GLY A 521 -9.01 -2.80 26.51
N GLU A 522 -7.88 -2.25 26.94
CA GLU A 522 -7.24 -1.10 26.30
C GLU A 522 -6.58 -1.48 24.96
N TRP A 523 -6.51 -0.52 24.04
CA TRP A 523 -5.78 -0.68 22.78
C TRP A 523 -4.28 -0.45 22.99
N THR A 524 -3.49 -1.45 22.64
CA THR A 524 -2.06 -1.27 22.33
C THR A 524 -1.94 -0.81 20.88
N ILE A 525 -1.30 0.33 20.64
CA ILE A 525 -1.16 0.94 19.31
C ILE A 525 0.33 1.16 19.03
N ALA A 526 0.81 0.68 17.88
CA ALA A 526 2.17 0.97 17.42
C ALA A 526 2.28 0.93 15.88
N PRO A 527 3.14 1.75 15.25
CA PRO A 527 3.50 1.59 13.86
C PRO A 527 4.33 0.32 13.65
N LEU A 528 4.02 -0.42 12.58
CA LEU A 528 4.82 -1.56 12.14
C LEU A 528 6.16 -1.08 11.56
N LYS A 529 7.23 -1.80 11.89
CA LYS A 529 8.56 -1.54 11.32
C LYS A 529 8.64 -2.12 9.91
N ILE A 530 8.47 -1.26 8.91
CA ILE A 530 8.67 -1.59 7.49
C ILE A 530 10.14 -1.30 7.11
N PRO A 531 10.88 -2.27 6.52
CA PRO A 531 12.22 -2.03 6.00
C PRO A 531 12.19 -1.19 4.71
N ASP A 532 12.99 -0.11 4.66
CA ASP A 532 13.13 0.76 3.47
C ASP A 532 13.86 0.08 2.28
N THR A 533 14.52 -1.06 2.52
CA THR A 533 15.30 -1.83 1.53
C THR A 533 14.60 -3.12 1.16
#